data_AF-A0A1T5GUW7-F1
#
_entry.id   AF-A0A1T5GUW7-F1
#
_cell.length_a   1.000
_cell.length_b   1.000
_cell.length_c   1.000
_cell.angle_alpha   90.00
_cell.angle_beta   90.00
_cell.angle_gamma   90.00
#
_symmetry.space_group_name_H-M   'P 1'
#
loop_
_entity.id
_entity.type
_entity.pdbx_description
1 polymer ?
#
loop_
_entity_poly.entity_id
_entity_poly.type
_entity_poly.pdbx_seq_one_letter_code
_entity_poly.pdbx_strand_id
1 'polypeptide(L)'
;MEDILSKEEILFIISDSKNPDYKNDKLFHPAFLKTDIVKVSKAKELILFYGNSDTGFVHIEERHSNSIQKAFWGKDNKLTNTSKFHKSIVPYYHYLEIAENIFQHKNLNIDDNKNPELVDLYIGEFEFSNVKETYKLVLYKNTKIIHTLYPISRNNNVKINTNSFARGSISLSYNFKNGVKVLKVPYKDVNNEIKYEIVISFYESKIEKLVRVNKYDNEVVVNFIEFPKSKVTHSLHDMYLLSLQYGDFTEYENKFRKL
;
A
#
# COMPACT_ATOMS: atom_id res chain seq x y z
N MET A 1 13.59 -10.26 13.77
CA MET A 1 13.74 -11.53 13.05
C MET A 1 12.46 -11.68 12.25
N GLU A 2 12.52 -11.92 10.95
CA GLU A 2 11.31 -12.07 10.11
C GLU A 2 10.56 -13.33 10.57
N ASP A 3 9.25 -13.22 10.82
CA ASP A 3 8.40 -14.35 11.20
C ASP A 3 7.98 -15.14 9.95
N ILE A 4 8.89 -16.00 9.49
CA ILE A 4 8.68 -16.89 8.34
C ILE A 4 7.91 -18.16 8.73
N LEU A 5 7.43 -18.92 7.74
CA LEU A 5 6.77 -20.20 7.99
C LEU A 5 7.76 -21.27 8.51
N SER A 6 7.32 -22.06 9.49
CA SER A 6 7.99 -23.29 9.91
C SER A 6 7.83 -24.40 8.87
N LYS A 7 8.61 -25.48 9.01
CA LYS A 7 8.49 -26.65 8.12
C LYS A 7 7.12 -27.32 8.26
N GLU A 8 6.60 -27.40 9.48
CA GLU A 8 5.28 -27.96 9.79
C GLU A 8 4.17 -27.12 9.16
N GLU A 9 4.27 -25.79 9.24
CA GLU A 9 3.32 -24.87 8.60
C GLU A 9 3.35 -25.00 7.07
N ILE A 10 4.55 -25.10 6.47
CA ILE A 10 4.70 -25.34 5.02
C ILE A 10 4.03 -26.65 4.61
N LEU A 11 4.26 -27.74 5.34
CA LEU A 11 3.67 -29.04 5.05
C LEU A 11 2.15 -29.02 5.21
N PHE A 12 1.64 -28.33 6.22
CA PHE A 12 0.21 -28.11 6.42
C PHE A 12 -0.41 -27.40 5.21
N ILE A 13 0.16 -26.26 4.80
CA ILE A 13 -0.32 -25.48 3.64
C ILE A 13 -0.28 -26.33 2.36
N ILE A 14 0.80 -27.08 2.13
CA ILE A 14 0.90 -27.97 0.95
C ILE A 14 -0.19 -29.04 0.98
N SER A 15 -0.44 -29.65 2.15
CA SER A 15 -1.49 -30.66 2.30
C SER A 15 -2.87 -30.07 2.01
N ASP A 16 -3.19 -28.94 2.64
CA ASP A 16 -4.49 -28.26 2.56
C ASP A 16 -4.77 -27.71 1.15
N SER A 17 -3.73 -27.25 0.45
CA SER A 17 -3.83 -26.73 -0.92
C SER A 17 -4.32 -27.73 -1.97
N LYS A 18 -4.38 -29.02 -1.62
CA LYS A 18 -4.96 -30.06 -2.47
C LYS A 18 -6.48 -29.98 -2.57
N ASN A 19 -7.15 -29.26 -1.68
CA ASN A 19 -8.58 -29.02 -1.79
C ASN A 19 -8.89 -28.26 -3.10
N PRO A 20 -9.68 -28.83 -4.05
CA PRO A 20 -9.95 -28.20 -5.33
C PRO A 20 -10.73 -26.88 -5.23
N ASP A 21 -11.42 -26.62 -4.11
CA ASP A 21 -12.17 -25.39 -3.91
C ASP A 21 -11.26 -24.16 -3.94
N TYR A 22 -10.00 -24.28 -3.50
CA TYR A 22 -9.02 -23.20 -3.58
C TYR A 22 -8.67 -22.82 -5.02
N LYS A 23 -9.03 -23.59 -6.04
CA LYS A 23 -8.84 -23.25 -7.46
C LYS A 23 -10.11 -22.68 -8.12
N ASN A 24 -11.23 -22.66 -7.41
CA ASN A 24 -12.51 -22.23 -7.96
C ASN A 24 -12.70 -20.71 -7.83
N ASP A 25 -12.59 -19.95 -8.92
CA ASP A 25 -12.72 -18.47 -8.90
C ASP A 25 -14.07 -17.94 -8.44
N LYS A 26 -15.11 -18.79 -8.45
CA LYS A 26 -16.45 -18.43 -7.97
C LYS A 26 -16.56 -18.49 -6.44
N LEU A 27 -15.57 -19.10 -5.78
CA LEU A 27 -15.52 -19.23 -4.33
C LEU A 27 -14.54 -18.22 -3.75
N PHE A 28 -15.05 -17.49 -2.76
CA PHE A 28 -14.25 -16.68 -1.86
C PHE A 28 -13.90 -17.51 -0.63
N HIS A 29 -12.61 -17.54 -0.29
CA HIS A 29 -12.10 -18.26 0.87
C HIS A 29 -11.70 -17.24 1.94
N PRO A 30 -12.54 -17.03 2.97
CA PRO A 30 -12.15 -16.14 4.06
C PRO A 30 -10.98 -16.77 4.81
N ALA A 31 -9.90 -16.01 4.97
CA ALA A 31 -8.67 -16.44 5.60
C ALA A 31 -8.33 -15.48 6.75
N PHE A 32 -7.96 -16.03 7.90
CA PHE A 32 -7.76 -15.27 9.15
C PHE A 32 -6.51 -15.71 9.92
N LEU A 33 -6.15 -16.99 9.84
CA LEU A 33 -4.97 -17.54 10.48
C LEU A 33 -3.77 -17.44 9.56
N LYS A 34 -2.56 -17.35 10.12
CA LYS A 34 -1.29 -17.24 9.38
C LYS A 34 -1.19 -18.27 8.25
N THR A 35 -1.64 -19.49 8.47
CA THR A 35 -1.53 -20.62 7.52
C THR A 35 -2.74 -20.82 6.60
N ASP A 36 -3.80 -20.03 6.74
CA ASP A 36 -5.00 -20.20 5.92
C ASP A 36 -4.67 -19.94 4.44
N ILE A 37 -5.21 -20.77 3.56
CA ILE A 37 -5.05 -20.58 2.12
C ILE A 37 -6.07 -19.55 1.65
N VAL A 38 -5.54 -18.50 1.03
CA VAL A 38 -6.34 -17.47 0.38
C VAL A 38 -6.78 -17.97 -0.99
N LYS A 39 -5.83 -18.45 -1.81
CA LYS A 39 -6.13 -18.95 -3.15
C LYS A 39 -5.02 -19.81 -3.73
N VAL A 40 -5.38 -20.75 -4.60
CA VAL A 40 -4.43 -21.52 -5.41
C VAL A 40 -4.63 -21.18 -6.88
N SER A 41 -3.54 -20.85 -7.57
CA SER A 41 -3.55 -20.51 -8.98
C SER A 41 -3.87 -21.73 -9.84
N LYS A 42 -4.56 -21.54 -10.97
CA LYS A 42 -5.12 -22.68 -11.72
C LYS A 42 -4.09 -23.45 -12.54
N ALA A 43 -3.22 -22.75 -13.24
CA ALA A 43 -2.34 -23.35 -14.23
C ALA A 43 -1.06 -23.87 -13.58
N LYS A 44 -0.49 -23.10 -12.65
CA LYS A 44 0.81 -23.43 -12.02
C LYS A 44 0.69 -23.89 -10.57
N GLU A 45 -0.49 -23.80 -9.98
CA GLU A 45 -0.77 -24.20 -8.59
C GLU A 45 0.07 -23.45 -7.56
N LEU A 46 0.33 -22.17 -7.81
CA LEU A 46 0.94 -21.27 -6.83
C LEU A 46 -0.05 -21.02 -5.69
N ILE A 47 0.45 -21.09 -4.47
CA ILE A 47 -0.36 -21.03 -3.26
C ILE A 47 -0.17 -19.65 -2.63
N LEU A 48 -1.20 -18.81 -2.70
CA LEU A 48 -1.28 -17.59 -1.91
C LEU A 48 -1.97 -17.95 -0.58
N PHE A 49 -1.25 -17.71 0.51
CA PHE A 49 -1.72 -17.96 1.87
C PHE A 49 -1.84 -16.62 2.62
N TYR A 50 -2.53 -16.61 3.74
CA TYR A 50 -2.86 -15.39 4.47
C TYR A 50 -1.62 -14.70 5.01
N GLY A 51 -0.80 -15.41 5.76
CA GLY A 51 0.47 -14.92 6.29
C GLY A 51 0.34 -13.89 7.40
N ASN A 52 1.35 -13.02 7.50
CA ASN A 52 1.51 -12.02 8.55
C ASN A 52 2.18 -10.75 7.96
N SER A 53 2.69 -9.84 8.79
CA SER A 53 3.36 -8.61 8.32
C SER A 53 4.66 -8.83 7.54
N ASP A 54 5.22 -10.04 7.57
CA ASP A 54 6.50 -10.42 6.97
C ASP A 54 6.34 -11.33 5.74
N THR A 55 5.24 -12.08 5.61
CA THR A 55 5.03 -13.01 4.50
C THR A 55 3.56 -13.15 4.10
N GLY A 56 3.31 -13.67 2.89
CA GLY A 56 1.98 -14.02 2.39
C GLY A 56 1.16 -12.80 1.96
N PHE A 57 -0.15 -12.99 1.89
CA PHE A 57 -1.10 -11.97 1.46
C PHE A 57 -1.05 -10.70 2.34
N VAL A 58 -1.01 -10.85 3.67
CA VAL A 58 -0.99 -9.72 4.59
C VAL A 58 0.20 -8.81 4.32
N HIS A 59 1.40 -9.38 4.18
CA HIS A 59 2.60 -8.60 3.86
C HIS A 59 2.48 -7.87 2.52
N ILE A 60 2.04 -8.58 1.47
CA ILE A 60 1.86 -8.01 0.13
C ILE A 60 0.89 -6.83 0.20
N GLU A 61 -0.24 -7.01 0.88
CA GLU A 61 -1.30 -6.02 0.98
C GLU A 61 -0.84 -4.80 1.80
N GLU A 62 -0.30 -5.01 3.00
CA GLU A 62 0.15 -3.91 3.85
C GLU A 62 1.30 -3.09 3.23
N ARG A 63 2.28 -3.76 2.62
CA ARG A 63 3.49 -3.09 2.11
C ARG A 63 3.33 -2.58 0.71
N HIS A 64 2.67 -3.34 -0.16
CA HIS A 64 2.71 -3.15 -1.60
C HIS A 64 1.37 -2.76 -2.23
N SER A 65 0.23 -2.95 -1.54
CA SER A 65 -1.06 -2.46 -2.07
C SER A 65 -1.07 -0.95 -2.23
N ASN A 66 -1.60 -0.49 -3.36
CA ASN A 66 -1.78 0.94 -3.62
C ASN A 66 -2.79 1.56 -2.64
N SER A 67 -3.78 0.77 -2.23
CA SER A 67 -4.91 1.19 -1.40
C SER A 67 -4.52 1.43 0.07
N ILE A 68 -3.39 0.86 0.53
CA ILE A 68 -2.96 0.93 1.92
C ILE A 68 -1.77 1.88 2.07
N GLN A 69 -1.97 2.91 2.88
CA GLN A 69 -0.97 3.95 3.19
C GLN A 69 -0.34 3.72 4.58
N LYS A 70 0.07 2.47 4.86
CA LYS A 70 0.78 2.14 6.09
C LYS A 70 2.22 2.68 6.03
N ALA A 71 2.62 3.39 7.07
CA ALA A 71 3.98 3.91 7.22
C ALA A 71 4.94 2.80 7.66
N PHE A 72 6.12 2.78 7.06
CA PHE A 72 7.21 1.89 7.47
C PHE A 72 8.41 2.75 7.86
N TRP A 73 8.85 2.60 9.10
CA TRP A 73 9.96 3.35 9.66
C TRP A 73 11.20 2.47 9.72
N GLY A 74 12.30 3.00 9.20
CA GLY A 74 13.62 2.37 9.28
C GLY A 74 14.21 2.48 10.68
N LYS A 75 15.35 1.81 10.90
CA LYS A 75 16.08 1.86 12.17
C LYS A 75 16.57 3.28 12.52
N ASP A 76 16.70 4.15 11.53
CA ASP A 76 17.07 5.55 11.68
C ASP A 76 15.87 6.48 11.86
N ASN A 77 14.68 5.92 12.16
CA ASN A 77 13.40 6.63 12.28
C ASN A 77 13.02 7.44 11.02
N LYS A 78 13.54 7.05 9.86
CA LYS A 78 13.14 7.63 8.57
C LYS A 78 12.15 6.73 7.86
N LEU A 79 11.27 7.34 7.08
CA LEU A 79 10.37 6.59 6.22
C LEU A 79 11.13 5.76 5.20
N THR A 80 10.80 4.47 5.17
CA THR A 80 11.26 3.55 4.14
C THR A 80 10.21 3.48 3.05
N ASN A 81 10.63 3.75 1.81
CA ASN A 81 9.76 3.62 0.66
C ASN A 81 9.59 2.14 0.30
N THR A 82 8.37 1.64 0.43
CA THR A 82 7.97 0.37 -0.20
C THR A 82 7.79 0.57 -1.70
N SER A 83 7.67 -0.48 -2.49
CA SER A 83 7.16 -0.38 -3.86
C SER A 83 5.66 -0.65 -3.84
N LYS A 84 4.88 0.07 -4.64
CA LYS A 84 3.42 -0.09 -4.67
C LYS A 84 2.97 -0.64 -6.02
N PHE A 85 2.00 -1.56 -6.01
CA PHE A 85 1.30 -1.98 -7.23
C PHE A 85 0.61 -0.78 -7.88
N HIS A 86 0.43 -0.85 -9.20
CA HIS A 86 -0.40 0.11 -9.90
C HIS A 86 -1.86 0.04 -9.41
N LYS A 87 -2.56 1.17 -9.38
CA LYS A 87 -3.94 1.30 -8.87
C LYS A 87 -4.99 0.43 -9.58
N SER A 88 -4.70 -0.08 -10.77
CA SER A 88 -5.57 -1.00 -11.51
C SER A 88 -5.43 -2.46 -11.06
N ILE A 89 -4.43 -2.77 -10.25
CA ILE A 89 -4.23 -4.11 -9.70
C ILE A 89 -5.20 -4.32 -8.55
N VAL A 90 -6.09 -5.30 -8.72
CA VAL A 90 -7.03 -5.74 -7.69
C VAL A 90 -6.33 -6.83 -6.88
N PRO A 91 -6.22 -6.68 -5.54
CA PRO A 91 -5.65 -7.70 -4.67
C PRO A 91 -6.29 -9.08 -4.87
N TYR A 92 -5.59 -10.14 -4.45
CA TYR A 92 -5.98 -11.55 -4.61
C TYR A 92 -6.01 -12.04 -6.06
N TYR A 93 -6.82 -11.41 -6.92
CA TYR A 93 -7.06 -11.88 -8.29
C TYR A 93 -5.82 -11.64 -9.16
N HIS A 94 -5.41 -10.38 -9.29
CA HIS A 94 -4.28 -10.04 -10.16
C HIS A 94 -2.94 -10.45 -9.55
N TYR A 95 -2.83 -10.60 -8.23
CA TYR A 95 -1.60 -11.08 -7.60
C TYR A 95 -1.23 -12.48 -8.08
N LEU A 96 -2.20 -13.40 -8.14
CA LEU A 96 -1.94 -14.74 -8.66
C LEU A 96 -1.70 -14.74 -10.17
N GLU A 97 -2.40 -13.91 -10.94
CA GLU A 97 -2.16 -13.78 -12.38
C GLU A 97 -0.73 -13.30 -12.69
N ILE A 98 -0.28 -12.27 -11.97
CA ILE A 98 1.10 -11.77 -12.03
C ILE A 98 2.08 -12.88 -11.65
N ALA A 99 1.84 -13.56 -10.52
CA ALA A 99 2.73 -14.62 -10.04
C ALA A 99 2.81 -15.80 -11.03
N GLU A 100 1.69 -16.22 -11.61
CA GLU A 100 1.67 -17.26 -12.65
C GLU A 100 2.44 -16.84 -13.88
N ASN A 101 2.31 -15.60 -14.34
CA ASN A 101 3.07 -15.10 -15.48
C ASN A 101 4.57 -15.17 -15.21
N ILE A 102 4.99 -14.71 -14.03
CA ILE A 102 6.40 -14.60 -13.63
C ILE A 102 7.02 -15.97 -13.34
N PHE A 103 6.27 -16.93 -12.79
CA PHE A 103 6.78 -18.23 -12.39
C PHE A 103 7.14 -19.11 -13.60
N GLN A 104 8.31 -18.84 -14.18
CA GLN A 104 8.87 -19.51 -15.35
C GLN A 104 10.35 -19.74 -15.12
N HIS A 105 10.90 -20.83 -15.67
CA HIS A 105 12.31 -21.16 -15.49
C HIS A 105 13.25 -20.03 -15.92
N LYS A 106 12.97 -19.37 -17.06
CA LYS A 106 13.75 -18.23 -17.56
C LYS A 106 13.78 -17.01 -16.63
N ASN A 107 12.81 -16.91 -15.72
CA ASN A 107 12.69 -15.79 -14.77
C ASN A 107 13.30 -16.13 -13.41
N LEU A 108 13.72 -17.38 -13.17
CA LEU A 108 14.40 -17.77 -11.94
C LEU A 108 15.73 -17.01 -11.87
N ASN A 109 15.90 -16.21 -10.83
CA ASN A 109 17.07 -15.36 -10.64
C ASN A 109 17.83 -15.82 -9.40
N ILE A 110 18.94 -16.52 -9.64
CA ILE A 110 19.81 -17.06 -8.59
C ILE A 110 20.77 -15.97 -8.08
N ASP A 111 21.27 -15.13 -8.97
CA ASP A 111 22.32 -14.15 -8.68
C ASP A 111 21.85 -13.04 -7.72
N ASP A 112 20.59 -12.59 -7.84
CA ASP A 112 19.99 -11.57 -6.97
C ASP A 112 19.35 -12.15 -5.70
N ASN A 113 19.33 -13.48 -5.55
CA ASN A 113 18.70 -14.12 -4.42
C ASN A 113 19.60 -14.08 -3.18
N LYS A 114 19.24 -13.25 -2.21
CA LYS A 114 20.01 -13.08 -0.97
C LYS A 114 19.86 -14.24 0.02
N ASN A 115 18.83 -15.07 -0.14
CA ASN A 115 18.50 -16.17 0.78
C ASN A 115 18.20 -17.48 0.00
N PRO A 116 19.14 -17.99 -0.84
CA PRO A 116 18.88 -19.08 -1.78
C PRO A 116 18.54 -20.42 -1.12
N GLU A 117 18.90 -20.60 0.16
CA GLU A 117 18.59 -21.76 0.99
C GLU A 117 17.14 -21.78 1.47
N LEU A 118 16.50 -20.60 1.58
CA LEU A 118 15.15 -20.45 2.16
C LEU A 118 14.08 -20.15 1.13
N VAL A 119 14.45 -19.46 0.04
CA VAL A 119 13.49 -19.00 -0.96
C VAL A 119 14.01 -19.15 -2.38
N ASP A 120 13.09 -19.26 -3.32
CA ASP A 120 13.33 -19.08 -4.75
C ASP A 120 12.87 -17.69 -5.18
N LEU A 121 13.74 -16.96 -5.89
CA LEU A 121 13.44 -15.63 -6.41
C LEU A 121 13.21 -15.71 -7.92
N TYR A 122 12.09 -15.16 -8.36
CA TYR A 122 11.78 -14.97 -9.78
C TYR A 122 11.64 -13.47 -10.07
N ILE A 123 12.19 -13.03 -11.19
CA ILE A 123 12.05 -11.66 -11.70
C ILE A 123 11.49 -11.71 -13.11
N GLY A 124 10.35 -11.04 -13.33
CA GLY A 124 9.69 -11.04 -14.62
C GLY A 124 8.86 -9.79 -14.84
N GLU A 125 8.44 -9.57 -16.08
CA GLU A 125 7.58 -8.46 -16.47
C GLU A 125 6.14 -8.93 -16.64
N PHE A 126 5.20 -8.10 -16.22
CA PHE A 126 3.78 -8.31 -16.46
C PHE A 126 3.15 -6.99 -16.94
N GLU A 127 2.25 -7.10 -17.91
CA GLU A 127 1.53 -5.95 -18.46
C GLU A 127 0.04 -6.09 -18.17
N PHE A 128 -0.53 -5.06 -17.56
CA PHE A 128 -1.96 -5.00 -17.26
C PHE A 128 -2.50 -3.60 -17.51
N SER A 129 -3.62 -3.50 -18.23
CA SER A 129 -4.22 -2.21 -18.61
C SER A 129 -3.21 -1.24 -19.26
N ASN A 130 -2.38 -1.73 -20.18
CA ASN A 130 -1.30 -0.98 -20.86
C ASN A 130 -0.21 -0.43 -19.93
N VAL A 131 -0.12 -0.94 -18.69
CA VAL A 131 0.97 -0.64 -17.76
C VAL A 131 1.85 -1.87 -17.66
N LYS A 132 3.05 -1.77 -18.21
CA LYS A 132 4.09 -2.79 -18.12
C LYS A 132 5.00 -2.52 -16.93
N GLU A 133 5.18 -3.50 -16.06
CA GLU A 133 5.97 -3.37 -14.84
C GLU A 133 6.74 -4.65 -14.55
N THR A 134 7.94 -4.51 -13.95
CA THR A 134 8.76 -5.63 -13.52
C THR A 134 8.49 -5.94 -12.05
N TYR A 135 8.37 -7.21 -11.73
CA TYR A 135 7.99 -7.72 -10.41
C TYR A 135 9.01 -8.74 -9.91
N LYS A 136 9.13 -8.81 -8.58
CA LYS A 136 9.81 -9.89 -7.88
C LYS A 136 8.76 -10.79 -7.25
N LEU A 137 8.82 -12.07 -7.58
CA LEU A 137 8.05 -13.14 -6.94
C LEU A 137 9.02 -13.98 -6.11
N VAL A 138 8.73 -14.11 -4.82
CA VAL A 138 9.53 -14.92 -3.89
C VAL A 138 8.67 -16.08 -3.44
N LEU A 139 9.16 -17.30 -3.60
CA LEU A 139 8.52 -18.52 -3.12
C LEU A 139 9.35 -19.16 -2.01
N TYR A 140 8.72 -19.87 -1.08
CA TYR A 140 9.46 -20.76 -0.18
C TYR A 140 10.18 -21.84 -1.00
N LYS A 141 11.44 -22.10 -0.68
CA LYS A 141 12.35 -22.93 -1.47
C LYS A 141 11.74 -24.29 -1.80
N ASN A 142 11.79 -24.68 -3.07
CA ASN A 142 11.26 -25.96 -3.56
C ASN A 142 9.76 -26.17 -3.27
N THR A 143 9.01 -25.08 -3.08
CA THR A 143 7.56 -25.12 -2.92
C THR A 143 6.90 -24.19 -3.95
N LYS A 144 5.57 -24.25 -4.00
CA LYS A 144 4.75 -23.31 -4.76
C LYS A 144 4.12 -22.23 -3.87
N ILE A 145 4.55 -22.11 -2.61
CA ILE A 145 3.98 -21.16 -1.65
C ILE A 145 4.60 -19.79 -1.85
N ILE A 146 3.76 -18.79 -2.12
CA ILE A 146 4.18 -17.41 -2.33
C ILE A 146 4.59 -16.80 -0.98
N HIS A 147 5.88 -16.54 -0.81
CA HIS A 147 6.39 -15.82 0.36
C HIS A 147 6.09 -14.32 0.27
N THR A 148 6.33 -13.69 -0.89
CA THR A 148 5.91 -12.31 -1.19
C THR A 148 5.91 -12.07 -2.71
N LEU A 149 5.20 -11.02 -3.14
CA LEU A 149 5.15 -10.54 -4.52
C LEU A 149 5.11 -9.01 -4.49
N TYR A 150 5.99 -8.36 -5.24
CA TYR A 150 6.02 -6.89 -5.29
C TYR A 150 6.63 -6.34 -6.58
N PRO A 151 6.18 -5.15 -7.04
CA PRO A 151 6.82 -4.47 -8.14
C PRO A 151 8.22 -3.97 -7.76
N ILE A 152 9.12 -3.86 -8.73
CA ILE A 152 10.45 -3.26 -8.52
C ILE A 152 10.35 -1.73 -8.56
N SER A 153 9.47 -1.19 -9.40
CA SER A 153 9.30 0.25 -9.54
C SER A 153 8.62 0.87 -8.31
N ARG A 154 8.89 2.16 -8.10
CA ARG A 154 8.26 2.98 -7.06
C ARG A 154 7.40 4.10 -7.66
N ASN A 155 7.12 4.04 -8.96
CA ASN A 155 6.38 5.08 -9.68
C ASN A 155 4.94 5.25 -9.17
N ASN A 156 4.38 4.20 -8.57
CA ASN A 156 3.02 4.19 -8.03
C ASN A 156 2.93 4.69 -6.58
N ASN A 157 4.07 5.02 -5.96
CA ASN A 157 4.07 5.54 -4.60
C ASN A 157 3.50 6.97 -4.56
N VAL A 158 2.79 7.27 -3.47
CA VAL A 158 2.42 8.65 -3.17
C VAL A 158 3.68 9.47 -2.97
N LYS A 159 3.75 10.63 -3.64
CA LYS A 159 4.83 11.59 -3.45
C LYS A 159 4.70 12.24 -2.09
N ILE A 160 5.73 12.09 -1.27
CA ILE A 160 5.85 12.71 0.05
C ILE A 160 7.23 13.35 0.11
N ASN A 161 7.30 14.66 0.37
CA ASN A 161 8.56 15.42 0.40
C ASN A 161 9.20 15.49 1.80
N THR A 162 8.82 14.58 2.68
CA THR A 162 9.37 14.45 4.02
C THR A 162 9.67 12.99 4.31
N ASN A 163 10.83 12.73 4.89
CA ASN A 163 11.23 11.42 5.39
C ASN A 163 10.96 11.27 6.90
N SER A 164 10.46 12.32 7.55
CA SER A 164 10.26 12.38 9.01
C SER A 164 8.78 12.27 9.40
N PHE A 165 7.85 12.44 8.44
CA PHE A 165 6.41 12.37 8.72
C PHE A 165 5.68 11.57 7.66
N ALA A 166 4.90 10.58 8.08
CA ALA A 166 4.06 9.78 7.20
C ALA A 166 2.70 10.45 7.00
N ARG A 167 2.23 10.48 5.75
CA ARG A 167 0.84 10.87 5.46
C ARG A 167 -0.11 9.79 5.98
N GLY A 168 -1.09 10.18 6.79
CA GLY A 168 -2.16 9.30 7.24
C GLY A 168 -3.38 9.31 6.31
N SER A 169 -4.42 8.58 6.71
CA SER A 169 -5.70 8.59 6.01
C SER A 169 -6.35 9.98 6.10
N ILE A 170 -6.89 10.44 4.98
CA ILE A 170 -7.64 11.69 4.94
C ILE A 170 -8.95 11.55 5.70
N SER A 171 -9.44 12.66 6.24
CA SER A 171 -10.81 12.75 6.75
C SER A 171 -11.56 13.87 6.06
N LEU A 172 -12.84 13.61 5.75
CA LEU A 172 -13.75 14.57 5.15
C LEU A 172 -14.86 14.89 6.14
N SER A 173 -15.19 16.17 6.30
CA SER A 173 -16.31 16.62 7.10
C SER A 173 -17.07 17.73 6.37
N TYR A 174 -18.35 17.87 6.67
CA TYR A 174 -19.19 18.93 6.10
C TYR A 174 -19.87 19.73 7.18
N ASN A 175 -19.70 21.05 7.12
CA ASN A 175 -20.41 21.99 7.96
C ASN A 175 -21.63 22.52 7.19
N PHE A 176 -22.80 21.94 7.47
CA PHE A 176 -24.08 22.30 6.86
C PHE A 176 -24.47 23.76 7.10
N LYS A 177 -24.11 24.36 8.25
CA LYS A 177 -24.51 25.74 8.57
C LYS A 177 -23.85 26.75 7.65
N ASN A 178 -22.61 26.48 7.25
CA ASN A 178 -21.79 27.42 6.50
C ASN A 178 -21.51 26.96 5.05
N GLY A 179 -22.01 25.78 4.66
CA GLY A 179 -21.76 25.18 3.34
C GLY A 179 -20.26 24.93 3.08
N VAL A 180 -19.54 24.42 4.10
CA VAL A 180 -18.09 24.23 4.02
C VAL A 180 -17.73 22.75 4.11
N LYS A 181 -17.10 22.21 3.06
CA LYS A 181 -16.43 20.91 3.11
C LYS A 181 -15.00 21.09 3.61
N VAL A 182 -14.58 20.28 4.57
CA VAL A 182 -13.23 20.32 5.12
C VAL A 182 -12.59 18.95 4.93
N LEU A 183 -11.51 18.93 4.14
CA LEU A 183 -10.61 17.80 3.99
C LEU A 183 -9.40 18.02 4.90
N LYS A 184 -9.05 17.01 5.69
CA LYS A 184 -7.85 17.01 6.53
C LYS A 184 -6.91 15.89 6.10
N VAL A 185 -5.64 16.23 5.97
CA VAL A 185 -4.56 15.31 5.60
C VAL A 185 -3.54 15.30 6.76
N PRO A 186 -3.61 14.31 7.66
CA PRO A 186 -2.71 14.25 8.81
C PRO A 186 -1.32 13.74 8.42
N TYR A 187 -0.29 14.25 9.08
CA TYR A 187 1.10 13.80 8.97
C TYR A 187 1.61 13.42 10.34
N LYS A 188 2.00 12.14 10.46
CA LYS A 188 2.34 11.51 11.73
C LYS A 188 3.82 11.21 11.83
N ASP A 189 4.37 11.28 13.02
CA ASP A 189 5.74 10.85 13.28
C ASP A 189 5.86 9.33 13.51
N VAL A 190 7.06 8.90 13.91
CA VAL A 190 7.37 7.49 14.21
C VAL A 190 6.54 6.92 15.37
N ASN A 191 6.06 7.77 16.28
CA ASN A 191 5.21 7.40 17.40
C ASN A 191 3.72 7.40 17.04
N ASN A 192 3.39 7.58 15.75
CA ASN A 192 2.02 7.68 15.24
C ASN A 192 1.27 8.92 15.77
N GLU A 193 1.98 9.93 16.27
CA GLU A 193 1.43 11.21 16.72
C GLU A 193 1.30 12.19 15.55
N ILE A 194 0.17 12.90 15.45
CA ILE A 194 -0.01 13.93 14.43
C ILE A 194 0.86 15.14 14.78
N LYS A 195 1.86 15.44 13.93
CA LYS A 195 2.72 16.62 14.07
C LYS A 195 2.33 17.75 13.11
N TYR A 196 1.81 17.38 11.94
CA TYR A 196 1.30 18.34 10.98
C TYR A 196 -0.04 17.90 10.40
N GLU A 197 -0.84 18.86 9.93
CA GLU A 197 -2.09 18.57 9.22
C GLU A 197 -2.29 19.61 8.13
N ILE A 198 -2.57 19.16 6.91
CA ILE A 198 -3.03 20.04 5.84
C ILE A 198 -4.56 20.05 5.89
N VAL A 199 -5.14 21.23 6.08
CA VAL A 199 -6.58 21.44 6.11
C VAL A 199 -6.98 22.22 4.86
N ILE A 200 -7.85 21.62 4.05
CA ILE A 200 -8.40 22.23 2.85
C ILE A 200 -9.89 22.47 3.08
N SER A 201 -10.27 23.74 3.14
CA SER A 201 -11.66 24.17 3.30
C SER A 201 -12.21 24.63 1.97
N PHE A 202 -13.30 24.02 1.52
CA PHE A 202 -14.03 24.38 0.31
C PHE A 202 -15.33 25.10 0.69
N TYR A 203 -15.46 26.35 0.29
CA TYR A 203 -16.63 27.19 0.53
C TYR A 203 -17.54 27.12 -0.70
N GLU A 204 -18.59 26.30 -0.65
CA GLU A 204 -19.44 26.01 -1.81
C GLU A 204 -20.14 27.27 -2.34
N SER A 205 -20.62 28.13 -1.43
CA SER A 205 -21.31 29.37 -1.77
C SER A 205 -20.45 30.38 -2.52
N LYS A 206 -19.13 30.33 -2.32
CA LYS A 206 -18.15 31.25 -2.93
C LYS A 206 -17.35 30.60 -4.05
N ILE A 207 -17.41 29.28 -4.18
CA ILE A 207 -16.57 28.48 -5.09
C ILE A 207 -15.08 28.78 -4.82
N GLU A 208 -14.72 28.83 -3.54
CA GLU A 208 -13.37 29.14 -3.07
C GLU A 208 -12.80 27.99 -2.25
N LYS A 209 -11.49 27.79 -2.34
CA LYS A 209 -10.73 26.96 -1.41
C LYS A 209 -9.75 27.80 -0.59
N LEU A 210 -9.58 27.39 0.65
CA LEU A 210 -8.55 27.87 1.56
C LEU A 210 -7.72 26.68 2.02
N VAL A 211 -6.39 26.82 2.02
CA VAL A 211 -5.48 25.79 2.52
C VAL A 211 -4.75 26.33 3.74
N ARG A 212 -4.73 25.55 4.82
CA ARG A 212 -4.00 25.82 6.04
C ARG A 212 -3.11 24.64 6.40
N VAL A 213 -1.87 24.91 6.77
CA VAL A 213 -0.94 23.90 7.31
C VAL A 213 -0.80 24.14 8.81
N ASN A 214 -1.22 23.17 9.61
CA ASN A 214 -1.16 23.22 11.06
C ASN A 214 0.07 22.46 11.56
N LYS A 215 0.70 22.98 12.60
CA LYS A 215 1.66 22.25 13.44
C LYS A 215 1.00 21.94 14.78
N TYR A 216 1.15 20.70 15.22
CA TYR A 216 0.58 20.20 16.46
C TYR A 216 1.66 19.91 17.49
N ASP A 217 1.32 20.17 18.75
CA ASP A 217 2.01 19.64 19.93
C ASP A 217 0.93 19.15 20.92
N ASN A 218 1.02 17.89 21.34
CA ASN A 218 0.02 17.24 22.22
C ASN A 218 -1.44 17.50 21.80
N GLU A 219 -1.76 17.24 20.53
CA GLU A 219 -3.10 17.43 19.93
C GLU A 219 -3.60 18.88 19.85
N VAL A 220 -2.79 19.87 20.25
CA VAL A 220 -3.12 21.29 20.15
C VAL A 220 -2.36 21.92 18.98
N VAL A 221 -3.05 22.76 18.19
CA VAL A 221 -2.40 23.55 17.14
C VAL A 221 -1.56 24.65 17.79
N VAL A 222 -0.24 24.55 17.65
CA VAL A 222 0.72 25.53 18.21
C VAL A 222 1.20 26.57 17.20
N ASN A 223 1.12 26.26 15.91
CA ASN A 223 1.50 27.18 14.84
C ASN A 223 0.76 26.83 13.54
N PHE A 224 0.59 27.78 12.62
CA PHE A 224 0.00 27.51 11.32
C PHE A 224 0.48 28.49 10.23
N ILE A 225 0.43 28.03 8.98
CA ILE A 225 0.56 28.85 7.78
C ILE A 225 -0.75 28.76 7.01
N GLU A 226 -1.30 29.90 6.64
CA GLU A 226 -2.49 29.99 5.79
C GLU A 226 -2.10 30.51 4.40
N PHE A 227 -2.64 29.86 3.37
CA PHE A 227 -2.41 30.22 1.98
C PHE A 227 -3.52 31.14 1.47
N PRO A 228 -3.26 32.00 0.47
CA PRO A 228 -4.30 32.82 -0.14
C PRO A 228 -5.46 31.96 -0.67
N LYS A 229 -6.68 32.47 -0.51
CA LYS A 229 -7.87 31.84 -1.10
C LYS A 229 -7.70 31.77 -2.62
N SER A 230 -8.19 30.68 -3.19
CA SER A 230 -8.18 30.47 -4.64
C SER A 230 -9.51 29.91 -5.10
N LYS A 231 -9.87 30.15 -6.36
CA LYS A 231 -11.09 29.59 -6.94
C LYS A 231 -10.99 28.08 -7.07
N VAL A 232 -12.10 27.40 -6.81
CA VAL A 232 -12.21 25.96 -7.08
C VAL A 232 -12.45 25.76 -8.58
N THR A 233 -11.57 25.02 -9.22
CA THR A 233 -11.65 24.68 -10.66
C THR A 233 -12.13 23.25 -10.93
N HIS A 234 -12.37 22.48 -9.88
CA HIS A 234 -12.68 21.05 -9.95
C HIS A 234 -14.01 20.73 -9.24
N SER A 235 -14.56 19.55 -9.52
CA SER A 235 -15.77 19.07 -8.84
C SER A 235 -15.57 18.97 -7.33
N LEU A 236 -16.55 19.43 -6.55
CA LEU A 236 -16.58 19.25 -5.08
C LEU A 236 -17.30 17.96 -4.66
N HIS A 237 -17.48 17.03 -5.59
CA HIS A 237 -18.06 15.72 -5.31
C HIS A 237 -17.13 14.92 -4.38
N ASP A 238 -17.69 14.18 -3.43
CA ASP A 238 -16.92 13.50 -2.39
C ASP A 238 -15.92 12.49 -2.97
N MET A 239 -16.29 11.78 -4.05
CA MET A 239 -15.35 10.90 -4.77
C MET A 239 -14.11 11.62 -5.30
N TYR A 240 -14.24 12.87 -5.77
CA TYR A 240 -13.08 13.65 -6.17
C TYR A 240 -12.23 14.01 -4.95
N LEU A 241 -12.86 14.43 -3.85
CA LEU A 241 -12.14 14.78 -2.62
C LEU A 241 -11.42 13.56 -2.02
N LEU A 242 -12.02 12.37 -2.08
CA LEU A 242 -11.39 11.13 -1.64
C LEU A 242 -10.18 10.75 -2.51
N SER A 243 -10.21 11.08 -3.81
CA SER A 243 -9.06 10.87 -4.68
C SER A 243 -7.81 11.67 -4.25
N LEU A 244 -8.00 12.75 -3.49
CA LEU A 244 -6.91 13.55 -2.93
C LEU A 244 -6.10 12.81 -1.86
N GLN A 245 -6.55 11.64 -1.37
CA GLN A 245 -5.71 10.73 -0.55
C GLN A 245 -4.35 10.46 -1.22
N TYR A 246 -4.37 10.35 -2.56
CA TYR A 246 -3.21 10.08 -3.40
C TYR A 246 -2.67 11.33 -4.11
N GLY A 247 -3.19 12.51 -3.75
CA GLY A 247 -2.80 13.78 -4.35
C GLY A 247 -1.36 14.20 -4.03
N ASP A 248 -0.80 15.07 -4.85
CA ASP A 248 0.50 15.70 -4.58
C ASP A 248 0.29 16.91 -3.66
N PHE A 249 0.88 16.85 -2.46
CA PHE A 249 0.85 17.95 -1.49
C PHE A 249 2.24 18.56 -1.24
N THR A 250 3.21 18.28 -2.12
CA THR A 250 4.62 18.71 -1.97
C THR A 250 4.75 20.21 -1.69
N GLU A 251 3.93 21.05 -2.33
CA GLU A 251 3.91 22.50 -2.11
C GLU A 251 3.67 22.88 -0.63
N TYR A 252 2.72 22.21 0.02
CA TYR A 252 2.34 22.46 1.40
C TYR A 252 3.29 21.75 2.37
N GLU A 253 3.71 20.52 2.04
CA GLU A 253 4.68 19.73 2.81
C GLU A 253 6.02 20.48 2.97
N ASN A 254 6.43 21.25 1.95
CA ASN A 254 7.61 22.12 2.01
C ASN A 254 7.56 23.20 3.12
N LYS A 255 6.38 23.49 3.66
CA LYS A 255 6.22 24.47 4.73
C LYS A 255 6.39 23.88 6.13
N PHE A 256 6.43 22.55 6.28
CA PHE A 256 6.57 21.93 7.61
C PHE A 256 7.82 22.40 8.34
N ARG A 257 8.95 22.58 7.62
CA ARG A 257 10.22 23.07 8.18
C ARG A 257 10.21 24.55 8.55
N LYS A 258 9.21 25.31 8.09
CA LYS A 258 9.07 26.75 8.38
C LYS A 258 8.18 27.02 9.60
N LEU A 259 7.55 25.97 10.15
CA LEU A 259 6.64 26.00 11.30
C LEU A 259 7.31 25.41 12.54
#